data_AF-A0A151ICL3-F1
#
_entry.id   AF-A0A151ICL3-F1
#
_cell.length_a   1.000
_cell.length_b   1.000
_cell.length_c   1.000
_cell.angle_alpha   90.00
_cell.angle_beta   90.00
_cell.angle_gamma   90.00
#
_symmetry.space_group_name_H-M   'P 1'
#
loop_
_entity.id
_entity.type
_entity.pdbx_description
1 polymer ?
#
loop_
_entity_poly.entity_id
_entity_poly.type
_entity_poly.pdbx_seq_one_letter_code
_entity_poly.pdbx_strand_id
1 'polypeptide(L)'
;MTKKRKRERGSNFSNKEVEILVSIIQEFKNIKCKRTDTTTWRDKNAAWENVAKAFNSSSGEVFRSKKALKAKYEDIKKNIKKKLAHNRLETFKTGGDEP
;
A
#
# COMPACT_ATOMS: atom_id res chain seq x y z
N MET A 1 32.08 10.70 -10.29
CA MET A 1 30.76 10.59 -10.95
C MET A 1 30.06 9.31 -10.49
N THR A 2 28.78 9.43 -10.12
CA THR A 2 27.77 8.38 -9.85
C THR A 2 28.13 7.23 -8.89
N LYS A 3 27.88 7.43 -7.58
CA LYS A 3 27.82 6.37 -6.56
C LYS A 3 26.74 5.34 -6.94
N LYS A 4 27.15 4.20 -7.51
CA LYS A 4 26.34 2.98 -7.65
C LYS A 4 25.96 2.51 -6.24
N ARG A 5 24.74 2.81 -5.78
CA ARG A 5 24.21 2.24 -4.54
C ARG A 5 24.03 0.73 -4.73
N LYS A 6 24.78 -0.03 -3.93
CA LYS A 6 24.64 -1.47 -3.74
C LYS A 6 23.14 -1.77 -3.59
N ARG A 7 22.57 -2.67 -4.40
CA ARG A 7 21.20 -3.16 -4.14
C ARG A 7 21.29 -4.06 -2.91
N GLU A 8 21.24 -3.43 -1.74
CA GLU A 8 21.06 -4.14 -0.48
C GLU A 8 19.75 -4.92 -0.57
N ARG A 9 19.75 -6.16 -0.07
CA ARG A 9 18.57 -7.04 0.00
C ARG A 9 17.37 -6.18 0.39
N GLY A 10 16.39 -6.07 -0.50
CA GLY A 10 15.37 -5.02 -0.41
C GLY A 10 14.83 -4.91 1.00
N SER A 11 15.15 -3.80 1.68
CA SER A 11 14.74 -3.59 3.07
C SER A 11 13.24 -3.82 3.21
N ASN A 12 12.84 -4.45 4.30
CA ASN A 12 11.42 -4.52 4.64
C ASN A 12 10.82 -3.12 4.59
N PHE A 13 9.59 -3.00 4.11
CA PHE A 13 8.88 -1.72 4.15
C PHE A 13 8.71 -1.32 5.61
N SER A 14 9.36 -0.24 6.00
CA SER A 14 9.23 0.32 7.35
C SER A 14 7.84 0.92 7.55
N ASN A 15 7.37 1.06 8.79
CA ASN A 15 6.04 1.64 9.06
C ASN A 15 5.89 3.03 8.42
N LYS A 16 6.94 3.84 8.49
CA LYS A 16 6.98 5.17 7.85
C LYS A 16 6.86 5.09 6.33
N GLU A 17 7.51 4.13 5.67
CA GLU A 17 7.36 3.90 4.23
C GLU A 17 5.91 3.49 3.90
N VAL A 18 5.29 2.65 4.74
CA VAL A 18 3.89 2.25 4.56
C VAL A 18 2.96 3.44 4.69
N GLU A 19 3.16 4.32 5.67
CA GLU A 19 2.36 5.53 5.86
C GLU A 19 2.50 6.49 4.68
N ILE A 20 3.73 6.73 4.21
CA ILE A 20 3.99 7.54 3.00
C ILE A 20 3.28 6.93 1.79
N LEU A 21 3.40 5.62 1.59
CA LEU A 21 2.74 4.92 0.49
C LEU A 21 1.22 5.09 0.54
N VAL A 22 0.61 4.90 1.71
CA VAL A 22 -0.84 5.04 1.88
C VAL A 22 -1.28 6.48 1.67
N SER A 23 -0.54 7.46 2.20
CA SER A 23 -0.81 8.89 2.04
C SER A 23 -0.79 9.29 0.56
N ILE A 24 0.26 8.92 -0.17
CA ILE A 24 0.35 9.19 -1.61
C ILE A 24 -0.81 8.53 -2.35
N ILE A 25 -1.09 7.24 -2.11
CA ILE A 25 -2.21 6.54 -2.78
C ILE A 25 -3.57 7.18 -2.46
N GLN A 26 -3.75 7.76 -1.27
CA GLN A 26 -4.97 8.46 -0.92
C GLN A 26 -5.20 9.72 -1.76
N GLU A 27 -4.14 10.40 -2.21
CA GLU A 27 -4.24 11.51 -3.15
C GLU A 27 -4.69 11.05 -4.56
N PHE A 28 -4.30 9.84 -4.98
CA PHE A 28 -4.69 9.26 -6.26
C PHE A 28 -6.06 8.55 -6.18
N LYS A 29 -7.15 9.32 -6.33
CA LYS A 29 -8.54 8.79 -6.37
C LYS A 29 -8.73 7.67 -7.41
N ASN A 30 -8.04 7.76 -8.55
CA ASN A 30 -8.16 6.80 -9.66
C ASN A 30 -7.73 5.37 -9.25
N ILE A 31 -6.80 5.24 -8.30
CA ILE A 31 -6.38 3.95 -7.76
C ILE A 31 -7.45 3.33 -6.85
N LYS A 32 -8.23 4.15 -6.14
CA LYS A 32 -9.33 3.70 -5.26
C LYS A 32 -10.59 3.30 -6.03
N CYS A 33 -10.78 3.78 -7.26
CA CYS A 33 -11.97 3.44 -8.05
C CYS A 33 -12.08 1.93 -8.30
N LYS A 34 -13.20 1.31 -7.91
CA LYS A 34 -13.52 -0.10 -8.17
C LYS A 34 -13.87 -0.41 -9.64
N ARG A 35 -14.05 0.62 -10.47
CA ARG A 35 -14.37 0.46 -11.90
C ARG A 35 -13.20 -0.15 -12.67
N THR A 36 -13.49 -1.08 -13.56
CA THR A 36 -12.49 -1.88 -14.30
C THR A 36 -12.74 -1.78 -15.81
N ASP A 37 -12.89 -0.55 -16.31
CA ASP A 37 -12.96 -0.30 -17.75
C ASP A 37 -11.54 -0.28 -18.34
N THR A 38 -11.40 -0.59 -19.62
CA THR A 38 -10.12 -0.64 -20.34
C THR A 38 -9.36 0.70 -20.27
N THR A 39 -10.08 1.82 -20.38
CA THR A 39 -9.55 3.17 -20.17
C THR A 39 -9.07 3.37 -18.72
N THR A 40 -9.83 2.84 -17.76
CA THR A 40 -9.56 2.90 -16.33
C THR A 40 -8.31 2.10 -15.94
N TRP A 41 -7.96 1.03 -16.66
CA TRP A 41 -6.70 0.29 -16.43
C TRP A 41 -5.47 1.13 -16.76
N ARG A 42 -5.48 1.80 -17.92
CA ARG A 42 -4.36 2.66 -18.35
C ARG A 42 -4.16 3.81 -17.39
N ASP A 43 -5.26 4.44 -16.98
CA ASP A 43 -5.24 5.53 -16.02
C ASP A 43 -4.71 5.08 -14.64
N LYS A 44 -5.17 3.93 -14.14
CA LYS A 44 -4.61 3.31 -12.92
C LYS A 44 -3.13 3.00 -13.06
N ASN A 45 -2.68 2.48 -14.20
CA ASN A 45 -1.27 2.21 -14.42
C ASN A 45 -0.44 3.50 -14.37
N ALA A 46 -0.90 4.56 -15.04
CA ALA A 46 -0.26 5.88 -15.00
C ALA A 46 -0.24 6.46 -13.57
N ALA A 47 -1.35 6.33 -12.83
CA ALA A 47 -1.42 6.74 -11.42
C ALA A 47 -0.39 5.98 -10.57
N TRP A 48 -0.24 4.66 -10.75
CA TRP A 48 0.79 3.88 -10.05
C TRP A 48 2.22 4.27 -10.42
N GLU A 49 2.46 4.73 -11.65
CA GLU A 49 3.75 5.30 -12.03
C GLU A 49 4.04 6.63 -11.33
N ASN A 50 3.02 7.49 -11.20
CA ASN A 50 3.14 8.71 -10.41
C ASN A 50 3.35 8.42 -8.92
N VAL A 51 2.63 7.44 -8.35
CA VAL A 51 2.85 6.98 -6.97
C VAL A 51 4.30 6.52 -6.79
N ALA A 52 4.83 5.72 -7.73
CA ALA A 52 6.21 5.26 -7.64
C ALA A 52 7.21 6.41 -7.70
N LYS A 53 7.01 7.38 -8.59
CA LYS A 53 7.85 8.58 -8.67
C LYS A 53 7.77 9.39 -7.38
N ALA A 54 6.57 9.71 -6.91
CA ALA A 54 6.36 10.47 -5.68
C ALA A 54 6.96 9.76 -4.47
N PHE A 55 6.76 8.44 -4.36
CA PHE A 55 7.34 7.64 -3.29
C PHE A 55 8.87 7.66 -3.32
N ASN A 56 9.47 7.49 -4.50
CA ASN A 56 10.93 7.50 -4.63
C ASN A 56 11.51 8.89 -4.34
N SER A 57 10.80 9.97 -4.70
CA SER A 57 11.17 11.34 -4.36
C SER A 57 11.05 11.62 -2.86
N SER A 58 9.98 11.16 -2.21
CA SER A 58 9.74 11.40 -0.78
C SER A 58 10.59 10.51 0.12
N SER A 59 10.79 9.23 -0.25
CA SER A 59 11.55 8.28 0.55
C SER A 59 13.05 8.52 0.42
N GLY A 60 13.54 8.97 -0.76
CA GLY A 60 14.94 9.37 -1.02
C GLY A 60 16.02 8.28 -0.83
N GLU A 61 15.67 7.19 -0.17
CA GLU A 61 16.57 6.18 0.37
C GLU A 61 16.45 4.87 -0.40
N VAL A 62 15.21 4.45 -0.73
CA VAL A 62 14.94 3.17 -1.40
C VAL A 62 14.09 3.36 -2.65
N PHE A 63 14.64 2.95 -3.79
CA PHE A 63 13.90 2.97 -5.06
C PHE A 63 12.97 1.75 -5.15
N ARG A 64 11.67 1.97 -5.05
CA ARG A 64 10.65 0.92 -5.20
C ARG A 64 9.97 1.02 -6.55
N SER A 65 9.81 -0.11 -7.22
CA SER A 65 9.05 -0.20 -8.48
C SER A 65 7.55 -0.17 -8.20
N LYS A 66 6.75 0.34 -9.16
CA LYS A 66 5.28 0.34 -9.09
C LYS A 66 4.69 -1.02 -8.71
N LYS A 67 5.27 -2.12 -9.21
CA LYS A 67 4.84 -3.49 -8.93
C LYS A 67 5.01 -3.85 -7.44
N ALA A 68 6.12 -3.43 -6.82
CA ALA A 68 6.38 -3.66 -5.40
C ALA A 68 5.45 -2.84 -4.51
N LEU A 69 5.23 -1.57 -4.85
CA LEU A 69 4.30 -0.69 -4.13
C LEU A 69 2.86 -1.20 -4.20
N LYS A 70 2.45 -1.64 -5.40
CA LYS A 70 1.14 -2.27 -5.60
C LYS A 70 0.98 -3.53 -4.76
N ALA A 71 1.96 -4.44 -4.81
CA ALA A 71 1.93 -5.66 -4.01
C ALA A 71 1.85 -5.37 -2.51
N LYS A 72 2.64 -4.40 -2.02
CA LYS A 72 2.63 -4.00 -0.61
C LYS A 72 1.28 -3.39 -0.21
N TYR A 73 0.69 -2.54 -1.04
CA TYR A 73 -0.63 -1.97 -0.78
C TYR A 73 -1.75 -3.02 -0.74
N GLU A 74 -1.70 -4.01 -1.63
CA GLU A 74 -2.64 -5.15 -1.59
C GLU A 74 -2.48 -5.95 -0.29
N ASP A 75 -1.25 -6.20 0.15
CA ASP A 75 -0.95 -6.87 1.42
C ASP A 75 -1.50 -6.08 2.62
N ILE A 76 -1.29 -4.77 2.66
CA ILE A 76 -1.84 -3.87 3.68
C ILE A 76 -3.37 -3.97 3.73
N LYS A 77 -4.06 -3.90 2.57
CA LYS A 77 -5.52 -4.04 2.52
C LYS A 77 -5.98 -5.40 3.05
N LYS A 78 -5.28 -6.48 2.71
CA LYS A 78 -5.59 -7.82 3.21
C LYS A 78 -5.38 -7.90 4.72
N ASN A 79 -4.29 -7.34 5.23
CA ASN A 79 -3.98 -7.32 6.66
C ASN A 79 -5.02 -6.50 7.45
N ILE A 80 -5.42 -5.33 6.94
CA ILE A 80 -6.50 -4.52 7.55
C ILE A 80 -7.81 -5.29 7.59
N LYS A 81 -8.22 -5.95 6.49
CA LYS A 81 -9.42 -6.79 6.48
C LYS A 81 -9.35 -7.93 7.49
N LYS A 82 -8.19 -8.60 7.60
CA LYS A 82 -7.97 -9.66 8.59
C LYS A 82 -8.07 -9.12 10.02
N LYS A 83 -7.44 -7.98 10.31
CA LYS A 83 -7.54 -7.32 11.62
C LYS A 83 -8.97 -6.92 11.96
N LEU A 84 -9.72 -6.35 11.01
CA LEU A 84 -11.13 -5.99 11.21
C LEU A 84 -12.01 -7.24 11.44
N ALA A 85 -11.77 -8.32 10.69
CA ALA A 85 -12.49 -9.58 10.89
C ALA A 85 -12.19 -10.19 12.27
N HIS A 86 -10.93 -10.15 12.70
CA HIS A 86 -10.53 -10.62 14.03
C HIS A 86 -11.14 -9.74 15.11
N ASN A 87 -11.05 -8.41 14.99
CA ASN A 87 -11.65 -7.47 15.94
C ASN A 87 -13.17 -7.66 16.05
N ARG A 88 -13.87 -7.92 14.93
CA ARG A 88 -15.31 -8.21 14.95
C ARG A 88 -15.58 -9.48 15.76
N LEU A 89 -14.80 -10.54 15.57
CA LEU A 89 -14.94 -11.79 16.31
C LEU A 89 -14.69 -11.61 17.82
N GLU A 90 -13.71 -10.79 18.19
CA GLU A 90 -13.39 -10.53 19.60
C GLU A 90 -14.44 -9.62 20.27
N THR A 91 -15.00 -8.64 19.55
CA THR A 91 -16.12 -7.83 20.07
C THR A 91 -17.42 -8.62 20.28
N PHE A 92 -17.56 -9.80 19.65
CA PHE A 92 -18.71 -10.70 19.87
C PHE A 92 -18.51 -11.68 21.04
N LYS A 93 -17.40 -11.61 21.79
CA LYS A 93 -17.09 -12.55 22.88
C LYS A 93 -17.25 -11.98 24.30
N THR A 94 -17.88 -10.82 24.47
CA THR A 94 -18.09 -10.22 25.81
C THR A 94 -19.54 -9.75 26.04
N GLY A 95 -20.53 -10.50 25.57
CA GLY A 95 -21.93 -10.25 25.91
C GLY A 95 -22.84 -11.40 25.55
N GLY A 96 -23.24 -12.19 26.55
CA GLY A 96 -24.12 -13.36 26.47
C GLY A 96 -23.35 -14.64 26.83
N ASP A 97 -23.67 -15.40 27.87
CA ASP A 97 -24.89 -15.47 28.67
C ASP A 97 -24.53 -16.15 30.02
N GLU A 98 -25.08 -15.63 31.12
CA GLU A 98 -25.10 -16.25 32.45
C GLU A 98 -26.39 -17.08 32.56
N PRO A 99 -26.29 -18.40 32.80
CA PRO A 99 -27.31 -19.16 33.53
C PRO A 99 -26.77 -19.88 34.77
#